data_AF-A0A8S1PU80-F1
#
_entry.id   AF-A0A8S1PU80-F1
#
_cell.length_a   1.000
_cell.length_b   1.000
_cell.length_c   1.000
_cell.angle_alpha   90.00
_cell.angle_beta   90.00
_cell.angle_gamma   90.00
#
_symmetry.space_group_name_H-M   'P 1'
#
loop_
_entity.id
_entity.type
_entity.pdbx_description
1 polymer ?
#
loop_
_entity_poly.entity_id
_entity_poly.type
_entity_poly.pdbx_seq_one_letter_code
_entity_poly.pdbx_strand_id
1 'polypeptide(L)'
;MGDYYFEFIQQYLHNVNLRKKVKELLKEKSEIQQKLDTLEKEDKNHSFEERKKRQRSLASEVQRNFECSLNTCDKKYGEGSLNQHIKLKHPELVNKS
;
A
#
# COMPACT_ATOMS: atom_id res chain seq x y z
N MET A 1 0.74 -59.26 33.12
CA MET A 1 -0.63 -58.80 32.79
C MET A 1 -0.94 -57.38 33.28
N GLY A 2 -0.23 -56.82 34.27
CA GLY A 2 -0.44 -55.44 34.74
C GLY A 2 0.12 -54.34 33.81
N ASP A 3 1.12 -54.66 32.99
CA ASP A 3 1.82 -53.68 32.14
C ASP A 3 0.95 -53.15 30.99
N TYR A 4 0.26 -54.05 30.29
CA TYR A 4 -0.66 -53.70 29.20
C TYR A 4 -1.79 -52.77 29.65
N TYR A 5 -2.35 -53.00 30.84
CA TYR A 5 -3.42 -52.17 31.38
C TYR A 5 -2.91 -50.76 31.75
N PHE A 6 -1.69 -50.67 32.27
CA PHE A 6 -1.06 -49.39 32.56
C PHE A 6 -0.77 -48.60 31.28
N GLU A 7 -0.18 -49.24 30.26
CA GLU A 7 0.04 -48.63 28.94
C GLU A 7 -1.26 -48.14 28.30
N PHE A 8 -2.33 -48.94 28.37
CA PHE A 8 -3.65 -48.56 27.88
C PHE A 8 -4.16 -47.27 28.55
N ILE A 9 -4.05 -47.16 29.86
CA ILE A 9 -4.47 -45.96 30.60
C ILE A 9 -3.65 -44.75 30.17
N GLN A 10 -2.32 -44.90 30.06
CA GLN A 10 -1.44 -43.81 29.63
C GLN A 10 -1.82 -43.32 28.23
N GLN A 11 -2.05 -44.24 27.30
CA GLN A 11 -2.42 -43.90 25.93
C GLN A 11 -3.81 -43.25 25.86
N TYR A 12 -4.77 -43.72 26.66
CA TYR A 12 -6.08 -43.09 26.79
C TYR A 12 -5.99 -41.64 27.29
N LEU A 13 -5.23 -41.40 28.36
CA LEU A 13 -5.01 -40.06 28.90
C LEU A 13 -4.34 -39.14 27.89
N HIS A 14 -3.33 -39.65 27.18
CA HIS A 14 -2.67 -38.90 26.11
C HIS A 14 -3.66 -38.51 25.01
N ASN A 15 -4.49 -39.44 24.55
CA ASN A 15 -5.52 -39.17 23.55
C ASN A 15 -6.55 -38.15 24.01
N VAL A 16 -6.94 -38.16 25.29
CA VAL A 16 -7.83 -37.14 25.87
C VAL A 16 -7.17 -35.76 25.82
N ASN A 17 -5.89 -35.66 26.19
CA ASN A 17 -5.15 -34.40 26.18
C ASN A 17 -4.93 -33.89 24.75
N LEU A 18 -4.57 -34.77 23.81
CA LEU A 18 -4.45 -34.43 22.39
C LEU A 18 -5.77 -33.88 21.83
N ARG A 19 -6.90 -34.52 22.13
CA ARG A 19 -8.22 -34.04 21.70
C ARG A 19 -8.54 -32.65 22.25
N LYS A 20 -8.18 -32.36 23.51
CA LYS A 20 -8.33 -31.01 24.08
C LYS A 20 -7.46 -30.01 23.31
N LYS A 21 -6.18 -30.36 23.08
CA LYS A 21 -5.25 -29.46 22.40
C LYS A 21 -5.66 -29.17 20.95
N VAL A 22 -6.18 -30.16 20.23
CA VAL A 22 -6.72 -29.98 18.88
C VAL A 22 -7.88 -28.99 18.89
N LYS A 23 -8.80 -29.06 19.87
CA LYS A 23 -9.91 -28.12 19.98
C LYS A 23 -9.44 -26.68 20.23
N GLU A 24 -8.45 -26.50 21.10
CA GLU A 24 -7.85 -25.19 21.36
C GLU A 24 -7.20 -24.61 20.09
N LEU A 25 -6.38 -25.39 19.40
CA LEU A 25 -5.71 -24.95 18.17
C LEU A 25 -6.69 -24.62 17.05
N LEU A 26 -7.80 -25.34 16.93
CA LEU A 26 -8.86 -25.01 15.97
C LEU A 26 -9.53 -23.67 16.29
N LYS A 27 -9.75 -23.38 17.58
CA LYS A 27 -10.28 -22.10 18.02
C LYS A 27 -9.30 -20.96 17.70
N GLU A 28 -8.03 -21.10 18.08
CA GLU A 28 -6.98 -20.12 17.78
C GLU A 28 -6.85 -19.87 16.28
N LYS A 29 -6.85 -20.93 15.46
CA LYS A 29 -6.83 -20.81 14.00
C LYS A 29 -8.01 -20.00 13.48
N SER A 30 -9.23 -20.25 13.98
CA SER A 30 -10.42 -19.51 13.58
C SER A 30 -10.32 -18.02 13.93
N GLU A 31 -9.82 -17.69 15.12
CA GLU A 31 -9.65 -16.31 15.56
C GLU A 31 -8.59 -15.57 14.72
N ILE A 32 -7.48 -16.22 14.42
CA ILE A 32 -6.43 -15.66 13.56
C ILE A 32 -6.96 -15.44 12.14
N GLN A 33 -7.71 -16.40 11.59
CA GLN A 33 -8.30 -16.26 10.26
C GLN A 33 -9.25 -15.05 10.20
N GLN A 34 -10.10 -14.86 11.21
CA GLN A 34 -10.99 -13.69 11.26
C GLN A 34 -10.24 -12.36 11.33
N LYS A 35 -9.12 -12.31 12.06
CA LYS A 35 -8.26 -11.12 12.12
C LYS A 35 -7.60 -10.84 10.76
N LEU A 36 -7.10 -11.87 10.08
CA LEU A 36 -6.54 -11.73 8.73
C LEU A 36 -7.58 -11.20 7.75
N ASP A 37 -8.78 -11.78 7.73
CA ASP A 37 -9.88 -11.34 6.85
C ASP A 37 -10.28 -9.88 7.10
N THR A 38 -10.10 -9.38 8.33
CA THR A 38 -10.39 -7.99 8.70
C THR A 38 -9.31 -7.05 8.17
N LEU A 39 -8.03 -7.38 8.41
CA LEU A 39 -6.89 -6.61 7.92
C LEU A 39 -6.84 -6.56 6.38
N GLU A 40 -7.16 -7.67 5.70
CA GLU A 40 -7.23 -7.69 4.23
C GLU A 40 -8.32 -6.77 3.66
N LYS A 41 -9.43 -6.57 4.39
CA LYS A 41 -10.47 -5.61 4.00
C LYS A 41 -10.00 -4.17 4.22
N GLU A 42 -9.30 -3.90 5.31
CA GLU A 42 -8.74 -2.57 5.61
C GLU A 42 -7.67 -2.17 4.59
N ASP A 43 -6.76 -3.07 4.22
CA ASP A 43 -5.72 -2.83 3.21
C ASP A 43 -6.31 -2.51 1.83
N LYS A 44 -7.35 -3.25 1.41
CA LYS A 44 -8.09 -2.97 0.16
C LYS A 44 -8.72 -1.58 0.17
N ASN A 45 -9.26 -1.14 1.30
CA ASN A 45 -9.84 0.19 1.43
C ASN A 45 -8.76 1.29 1.40
N HIS A 46 -7.63 1.10 2.09
CA HIS A 46 -6.51 2.04 2.07
C HIS A 46 -5.91 2.20 0.66
N SER A 47 -5.68 1.08 -0.04
CA SER A 47 -5.18 1.10 -1.42
C SER A 47 -6.10 1.85 -2.39
N PHE A 48 -7.42 1.78 -2.18
CA PHE A 48 -8.39 2.52 -2.99
C PHE A 48 -8.37 4.04 -2.71
N GLU A 49 -8.22 4.45 -1.45
CA GLU A 49 -8.09 5.86 -1.09
C GLU A 49 -6.76 6.47 -1.54
N GLU A 50 -5.66 5.74 -1.37
CA GLU A 50 -4.31 6.20 -1.70
C GLU A 50 -4.13 6.35 -3.22
N ARG A 51 -4.73 5.46 -4.04
CA ARG A 51 -4.73 5.60 -5.51
C ARG A 51 -5.57 6.77 -6.02
N LYS A 52 -6.48 7.33 -5.21
CA LYS A 52 -7.42 8.37 -5.65
C LYS A 52 -6.90 9.80 -5.54
N LYS A 53 -5.78 10.05 -4.85
CA LYS A 53 -5.18 11.38 -4.77
C LYS A 53 -3.67 11.31 -5.04
N ARG A 54 -3.27 11.58 -6.30
CA ARG A 54 -1.95 12.20 -6.50
C ARG A 54 -1.95 13.49 -5.70
N GLN A 55 -1.08 13.58 -4.69
CA GLN A 55 -0.91 14.83 -3.96
C GLN A 55 -0.44 15.89 -4.96
N ARG A 56 -1.27 16.89 -5.21
CA ARG A 56 -0.87 18.06 -5.98
C ARG A 56 -0.07 18.94 -5.03
N SER A 57 1.16 19.28 -5.40
CA SER A 57 1.92 20.31 -4.69
C SER A 57 1.18 21.65 -4.75
N LEU A 58 1.31 22.44 -3.69
CA LEU A 58 0.75 23.80 -3.65
C LEU A 58 1.49 24.70 -4.64
N ALA A 59 0.80 25.71 -5.18
CA ALA A 59 1.38 26.63 -6.15
C ALA A 59 2.61 27.41 -5.63
N SER A 60 2.73 27.52 -4.30
CA SER A 60 3.86 28.11 -3.57
C SER A 60 5.06 27.16 -3.41
N GLU A 61 4.84 25.85 -3.49
CA GLU A 61 5.89 24.82 -3.33
C GLU A 61 6.60 24.52 -4.65
N VAL A 62 5.95 24.84 -5.78
CA VAL A 62 6.54 24.64 -7.10
C VAL A 62 7.64 25.67 -7.32
N GLN A 63 8.89 25.22 -7.32
CA GLN A 63 10.05 26.05 -7.64
C GLN A 63 9.97 26.54 -9.09
N ARG A 64 10.08 27.86 -9.30
CA ARG A 64 10.00 28.50 -10.63
C ARG A 64 11.35 29.00 -11.08
N ASN A 65 12.28 28.07 -11.28
CA ASN A 65 13.67 28.38 -11.61
C ASN A 65 13.90 28.52 -13.11
N PHE A 66 12.90 28.25 -13.95
CA PHE A 66 13.03 28.25 -15.41
C PHE A 66 12.44 29.52 -16.01
N GLU A 67 13.27 30.31 -16.69
CA GLU A 67 12.87 31.57 -17.31
C GLU A 67 12.65 31.38 -18.81
N CYS A 68 11.72 32.14 -19.40
CA CYS A 68 11.59 32.19 -20.84
C CYS A 68 12.82 32.88 -21.46
N SER A 69 13.36 32.31 -22.54
CA SER A 69 14.54 32.86 -23.22
C SER A 69 14.24 34.02 -24.18
N LEU A 70 12.97 34.41 -24.35
CA LEU A 70 12.62 35.61 -25.12
C LEU A 70 12.78 36.86 -24.27
N ASN A 71 13.54 37.84 -24.78
CA ASN A 71 13.68 39.17 -24.18
C ASN A 71 12.35 39.94 -24.03
N THR A 72 11.27 39.47 -24.65
CA THR A 72 9.92 40.06 -24.50
C THR A 72 9.07 39.33 -23.45
N CYS A 73 9.62 38.33 -22.75
CA CYS A 73 8.89 37.55 -21.75
C CYS A 73 9.73 37.27 -20.49
N ASP A 74 9.46 37.99 -19.41
CA ASP A 74 10.20 37.85 -18.13
C ASP A 74 9.54 36.86 -17.16
N LYS A 75 8.76 35.91 -17.66
CA LYS A 75 7.99 34.99 -16.81
C LYS A 75 8.83 33.79 -16.38
N LYS A 76 8.75 33.46 -15.08
CA LYS A 76 9.36 32.27 -14.49
C LYS A 76 8.35 31.14 -14.32
N TYR A 77 8.81 29.92 -14.60
CA TYR A 77 8.01 28.72 -14.72
C TYR A 77 8.62 27.58 -13.90
N GLY A 78 7.75 26.69 -13.43
CA GLY A 78 8.17 25.44 -12.81
C GLY A 78 8.52 24.38 -13.84
N GLU A 79 9.11 23.30 -13.36
CA GLU A 79 9.48 22.14 -14.17
C GLU A 79 8.28 21.64 -15.00
N GLY A 80 8.46 21.49 -16.31
CA GLY A 80 7.42 21.06 -17.26
C GLY A 80 6.49 22.16 -17.80
N SER A 81 6.32 23.29 -17.10
CA SER A 81 5.42 24.37 -17.55
C SER A 81 6.05 25.35 -18.55
N LEU A 82 7.39 25.46 -18.58
CA LEU A 82 8.11 26.32 -19.53
C LEU A 82 7.88 25.87 -20.99
N ASN A 83 7.99 24.57 -21.26
CA ASN A 83 7.81 24.02 -22.62
C ASN A 83 6.39 24.27 -23.14
N GLN A 84 5.38 24.17 -22.26
CA GLN A 84 4.00 24.48 -22.62
C GLN A 84 3.82 25.97 -22.90
N HIS A 85 4.43 26.84 -22.09
CA HIS A 85 4.42 28.28 -22.31
C HIS A 85 5.01 28.64 -23.68
N ILE A 86 6.19 28.11 -24.03
CA ILE A 86 6.84 28.36 -25.31
C ILE A 86 5.93 27.91 -26.47
N LYS A 87 5.33 26.72 -26.39
CA LYS A 87 4.41 26.23 -27.44
C LYS A 87 3.17 27.13 -27.64
N LEU A 88 2.61 27.69 -26.57
CA LEU A 88 1.37 28.46 -26.63
C LEU A 88 1.58 29.97 -26.88
N LYS A 89 2.71 30.52 -26.43
CA LYS A 89 2.98 31.97 -26.47
C LYS A 89 4.10 32.36 -27.43
N HIS A 90 4.96 31.41 -27.79
CA HIS A 90 6.09 31.59 -28.70
C HIS A 90 6.13 30.49 -29.78
N PRO A 91 5.04 30.25 -30.53
CA PRO A 91 4.98 29.21 -31.56
C PRO A 91 6.08 29.39 -32.63
N GLU A 92 6.53 30.63 -32.86
CA GLU A 92 7.63 30.98 -33.76
C GLU A 92 8.97 30.35 -33.38
N LEU A 93 9.18 29.98 -32.11
CA LEU A 93 10.40 29.30 -31.67
C LEU A 93 10.36 27.79 -31.90
N VAL A 94 9.18 27.19 -31.89
CA VAL A 94 9.01 25.73 -31.96
C VAL A 94 9.04 25.24 -33.41
N ASN A 95 8.64 26.09 -34.36
CA ASN A 95 8.50 25.73 -35.77
C ASN A 95 9.73 26.04 -36.65
N LYS A 96 10.87 26.44 -36.06
CA LYS A 96 12.15 26.51 -36.77
C LYS A 96 12.86 25.18 -36.64
N SER A 97 12.56 24.24 -37.53
CA SER A 97 13.38 23.03 -37.81
C SER A 97 14.01 23.18 -39.18
#